data_AF-A0A078AEF4-F1
#
_entry.id   AF-A0A078AEF4-F1
#
_cell.length_a   1.000
_cell.length_b   1.000
_cell.length_c   1.000
_cell.angle_alpha   90.00
_cell.angle_beta   90.00
_cell.angle_gamma   90.00
#
_symmetry.space_group_name_H-M   'P 1'
#
loop_
_entity.id
_entity.type
_entity.pdbx_description
1 polymer ?
#
loop_
_entity_poly.entity_id
_entity_poly.type
_entity_poly.pdbx_seq_one_letter_code
_entity_poly.pdbx_strand_id
1 'polypeptide(L)'
;MSGYGNRGGRGGNGAEEYMMQSMMIKMTMSINKQCFNECINSFSDSKLTQSETNCISSCAKRHSGAFMAMNDIQGEMASKSQGGMF
;
A
#
# COMPACT_ATOMS: atom_id res chain seq x y z
N MET A 1 20.06 29.21 -39.44
CA MET A 1 20.07 27.77 -39.79
C MET A 1 20.50 27.00 -38.56
N SER A 2 19.74 25.97 -38.19
CA SER A 2 20.14 24.78 -37.40
C SER A 2 20.76 25.00 -36.01
N GLY A 3 20.27 24.45 -34.91
CA GLY A 3 19.32 23.37 -34.69
C GLY A 3 19.64 22.68 -33.36
N TYR A 4 18.66 21.91 -32.86
CA TYR A 4 18.78 20.82 -31.89
C TYR A 4 19.20 21.23 -30.46
N GLY A 5 18.30 21.29 -29.47
CA GLY A 5 17.36 20.23 -29.10
C GLY A 5 17.98 19.35 -28.01
N ASN A 6 18.24 19.93 -26.82
CA ASN A 6 18.68 19.16 -25.66
C ASN A 6 17.48 18.75 -24.80
N ARG A 7 16.69 17.82 -25.34
CA ARG A 7 15.56 17.18 -24.66
C ARG A 7 15.79 15.67 -24.68
N GLY A 8 16.84 15.24 -23.97
CA GLY A 8 17.19 13.83 -23.83
C GLY A 8 17.46 13.51 -22.37
N GLY A 9 16.45 12.99 -21.67
CA GLY A 9 16.57 12.58 -20.27
C GLY A 9 15.26 12.03 -19.72
N ARG A 10 14.58 11.18 -20.48
CA ARG A 10 13.35 10.50 -20.06
C ARG A 10 13.49 9.03 -20.42
N GLY A 11 13.96 8.22 -19.47
CA GLY A 11 14.26 6.81 -19.75
C GLY A 11 14.85 6.09 -18.54
N GLY A 12 14.04 5.90 -17.51
CA GLY A 12 14.33 5.09 -16.34
C GLY A 12 13.27 5.33 -15.27
N ASN A 13 12.82 4.30 -14.55
CA ASN A 13 11.93 4.35 -13.37
C ASN A 13 10.41 4.13 -13.57
N GLY A 14 9.91 3.79 -14.76
CA GLY A 14 8.47 3.50 -14.91
C GLY A 14 8.04 2.23 -14.14
N ALA A 15 8.79 1.13 -14.30
CA ALA A 15 8.41 -0.17 -13.76
C ALA A 15 8.42 -0.23 -12.22
N GLU A 16 9.40 0.40 -11.58
CA GLU A 16 9.50 0.48 -10.12
C GLU A 16 8.41 1.34 -9.50
N GLU A 17 8.08 2.47 -10.16
CA GLU A 17 6.98 3.34 -9.75
C GLU A 17 5.62 2.63 -9.89
N TYR A 18 5.42 1.89 -10.99
CA TYR A 18 4.22 1.03 -11.17
C TYR A 18 4.14 -0.10 -10.15
N MET A 19 5.27 -0.74 -9.79
CA MET A 19 5.30 -1.79 -8.78
C MET A 19 4.92 -1.25 -7.39
N MET A 20 5.53 -0.15 -6.95
CA MET A 20 5.18 0.50 -5.68
C MET A 20 3.72 0.95 -5.66
N GLN A 21 3.23 1.54 -6.75
CA GLN A 21 1.84 1.94 -6.87
C GLN A 21 0.88 0.74 -6.78
N SER A 22 1.20 -0.36 -7.44
CA SER A 22 0.37 -1.58 -7.39
C SER A 22 0.30 -2.18 -5.97
N MET A 23 1.40 -2.11 -5.22
CA MET A 23 1.48 -2.59 -3.85
C MET A 23 0.63 -1.74 -2.91
N MET A 24 0.73 -0.42 -3.04
CA MET A 24 -0.09 0.54 -2.26
C MET A 24 -1.59 0.36 -2.53
N ILE A 25 -1.99 0.11 -3.79
CA ILE A 25 -3.40 -0.15 -4.14
C ILE A 25 -3.89 -1.44 -3.50
N LYS A 26 -3.12 -2.55 -3.62
CA LYS A 26 -3.48 -3.84 -3.03
C LYS A 26 -3.58 -3.78 -1.51
N MET A 27 -2.66 -3.05 -0.87
CA MET A 27 -2.70 -2.77 0.57
C MET A 27 -3.99 -2.03 0.94
N THR A 28 -4.27 -0.92 0.26
CA THR A 28 -5.46 -0.10 0.54
C THR A 28 -6.75 -0.90 0.39
N MET A 29 -6.88 -1.72 -0.67
CA MET A 29 -8.04 -2.59 -0.85
C MET A 29 -8.19 -3.63 0.27
N SER A 30 -7.08 -4.20 0.72
CA SER A 30 -7.08 -5.19 1.81
C SER A 30 -7.51 -4.56 3.14
N ILE A 31 -6.99 -3.37 3.45
CA ILE A 31 -7.37 -2.60 4.64
C ILE A 31 -8.86 -2.25 4.59
N ASN A 32 -9.34 -1.73 3.46
CA ASN A 32 -10.75 -1.39 3.29
C ASN A 32 -11.65 -2.61 3.53
N LYS A 33 -11.31 -3.76 2.96
CA LYS A 33 -12.10 -4.99 3.14
C LYS A 33 -12.12 -5.46 4.60
N GLN A 34 -10.98 -5.43 5.28
CA GLN A 34 -10.90 -5.86 6.68
C GLN A 34 -11.64 -4.89 7.60
N CYS A 35 -11.39 -3.59 7.46
CA CYS A 35 -12.06 -2.58 8.27
C CYS A 35 -13.56 -2.52 8.01
N PHE A 36 -14.00 -2.78 6.78
CA PHE A 36 -15.43 -2.90 6.49
C PHE A 36 -16.05 -4.09 7.25
N ASN A 37 -15.44 -5.28 7.17
CA ASN A 37 -15.96 -6.47 7.83
C ASN A 37 -15.91 -6.40 9.36
N GLU A 38 -14.93 -5.69 9.94
CA GLU A 38 -14.80 -5.54 11.40
C GLU A 38 -15.70 -4.45 11.98
N CYS A 39 -15.88 -3.36 11.25
CA CYS A 39 -16.51 -2.16 11.78
C CYS A 39 -17.95 -1.96 11.30
N ILE A 40 -18.29 -2.37 10.07
CA ILE A 40 -19.60 -2.11 9.48
C ILE A 40 -20.56 -3.23 9.80
N ASN A 41 -21.41 -2.96 10.77
CA ASN A 41 -22.28 -3.95 11.37
C ASN A 41 -23.76 -3.57 11.21
N SER A 42 -24.02 -2.30 10.89
CA SER A 42 -25.37 -1.78 10.70
C SER A 42 -25.56 -1.27 9.27
N PHE A 43 -26.63 -1.74 8.65
CA PHE A 43 -27.10 -1.26 7.34
C PHE A 43 -28.44 -0.54 7.45
N SER A 44 -28.78 -0.08 8.66
CA SER A 44 -30.03 0.62 8.95
C SER A 44 -30.08 2.02 8.33
N ASP A 45 -28.93 2.58 7.99
CA ASP A 45 -28.78 3.93 7.46
C ASP A 45 -27.73 3.96 6.35
N SER A 46 -27.87 4.87 5.40
CA SER A 46 -26.91 5.04 4.30
C SER A 46 -25.63 5.79 4.73
N LYS A 47 -25.44 5.98 6.04
CA LYS A 47 -24.35 6.76 6.63
C LYS A 47 -23.67 5.95 7.73
N LEU A 48 -22.36 6.13 7.81
CA LEU A 48 -21.55 5.63 8.91
C LEU A 48 -22.01 6.28 10.22
N THR A 49 -22.25 5.45 11.23
CA THR A 49 -22.40 5.96 12.60
C THR A 49 -21.06 6.50 13.11
N GLN A 50 -21.11 7.30 14.18
CA GLN A 50 -19.88 7.81 14.81
C GLN A 50 -19.00 6.67 15.33
N SER A 51 -19.61 5.61 15.85
CA SER A 51 -18.92 4.41 16.35
C SER A 51 -18.19 3.69 15.22
N GLU A 52 -18.84 3.49 14.06
CA GLU A 52 -18.23 2.88 12.88
C GLU A 52 -17.10 3.72 12.32
N THR A 53 -17.27 5.06 12.28
CA THR A 53 -16.23 6.00 11.85
C THR A 53 -14.99 5.91 12.74
N ASN A 54 -15.19 5.87 14.06
CA ASN A 54 -14.09 5.74 15.03
C ASN A 54 -13.40 4.36 14.92
N CYS A 55 -14.18 3.31 14.67
CA CYS A 55 -13.67 1.96 14.44
C CYS A 55 -12.81 1.91 13.18
N ILE A 56 -13.28 2.43 12.04
CA ILE A 56 -12.52 2.47 10.78
C ILE A 56 -11.19 3.20 10.98
N SER A 57 -11.21 4.35 11.64
CA SER A 57 -9.99 5.14 11.91
C SER A 57 -8.97 4.34 12.73
N SER A 58 -9.43 3.64 13.77
CA SER A 58 -8.59 2.76 14.59
C SER A 58 -8.08 1.56 13.79
N CYS A 59 -8.93 0.93 13.00
CA CYS A 59 -8.60 -0.22 12.15
C CYS A 59 -7.53 0.13 11.12
N ALA A 60 -7.70 1.24 10.39
CA ALA A 60 -6.73 1.70 9.40
C ALA A 60 -5.34 1.93 10.01
N LYS A 61 -5.26 2.53 11.21
CA LYS A 61 -3.99 2.71 11.94
C LYS A 61 -3.32 1.39 12.33
N ARG A 62 -4.11 0.39 12.76
CA ARG A 62 -3.58 -0.94 13.10
C ARG A 62 -2.99 -1.64 11.88
N HIS A 63 -3.72 -1.65 10.76
CA HIS A 63 -3.25 -2.35 9.56
C HIS A 63 -2.11 -1.64 8.85
N SER A 64 -2.07 -0.31 8.84
CA SER A 64 -0.93 0.42 8.29
C SER A 64 0.36 0.14 9.08
N GLY A 65 0.27 0.12 10.42
CA GLY A 65 1.37 -0.29 11.30
C GLY A 65 1.84 -1.72 11.05
N ALA A 66 0.90 -2.66 10.98
CA ALA A 66 1.21 -4.07 10.71
C ALA A 66 1.87 -4.27 9.33
N PHE A 67 1.44 -3.52 8.31
CA PHE A 67 2.01 -3.63 6.97
C PHE A 67 3.43 -3.06 6.89
N MET A 68 3.74 -1.97 7.60
CA MET A 68 5.11 -1.45 7.72
C MET A 68 6.02 -2.49 8.37
N ALA A 69 5.59 -3.06 9.51
CA ALA A 69 6.33 -4.12 10.18
C ALA A 69 6.51 -5.38 9.30
N MET A 70 5.49 -5.76 8.52
CA MET A 70 5.61 -6.89 7.59
C MET A 70 6.60 -6.62 6.45
N ASN A 71 6.70 -5.38 5.97
CA ASN A 71 7.68 -5.03 4.94
C ASN A 71 9.11 -5.10 5.48
N ASP A 72 9.33 -4.62 6.71
CA ASP A 72 10.64 -4.73 7.37
C ASP A 72 11.05 -6.21 7.50
N ILE A 73 10.13 -7.05 7.99
CA ILE A 73 10.34 -8.50 8.12
C ILE A 73 10.57 -9.17 6.76
N GLN A 74 9.83 -8.80 5.72
CA GLN A 74 10.05 -9.33 4.35
C GLN A 74 11.37 -8.87 3.76
N GLY A 75 11.81 -7.63 4.01
CA GLY A 75 13.12 -7.15 3.59
C GLY A 75 14.25 -7.93 4.25
N GLU A 76 14.13 -8.21 5.55
CA GLU A 76 15.07 -9.05 6.29
C GLU A 76 15.04 -10.53 5.85
N MET A 77 13.86 -11.08 5.54
CA MET A 77 13.74 -12.46 5.04
C MET A 77 14.19 -12.60 3.57
N ALA A 78 13.93 -11.62 2.72
CA ALA A 78 14.37 -11.61 1.32
C ALA A 78 15.89 -11.49 1.23
N SER A 79 16.49 -10.67 2.08
CA SER A 79 17.96 -10.58 2.19
C SER A 79 18.60 -11.86 2.75
N LYS A 80 17.92 -12.57 3.66
CA LYS A 80 18.39 -13.89 4.15
C LYS A 80 18.17 -15.04 3.17
N SER A 81 17.12 -15.03 2.34
CA SER A 81 16.86 -16.09 1.34
C SER A 81 17.82 -16.08 0.15
N GLN A 82 18.54 -14.99 -0.12
CA GLN A 82 19.49 -14.90 -1.24
C GLN A 82 20.94 -15.28 -0.85
N GLY A 83 21.20 -15.65 0.42
CA GLY A 83 22.52 -16.05 0.92
C GLY A 83 22.78 -17.56 0.99
N GLY A 84 21.89 -18.40 0.45
CA GLY A 84 21.91 -19.86 0.62
C GLY A 84 22.25 -20.69 -0.63
N MET A 85 22.89 -20.12 -1.64
CA MET A 85 23.41 -20.89 -2.79
C MET A 85 24.88 -20.54 -3.08
N PHE A 86 25.79 -20.99 -2.21
CA PHE A 86 27.18 -21.29 -2.56
C PHE A 86 27.66 -22.47 -1.71
#